data_AF-A0A7W5VE43-F1
#
_entry.id   AF-A0A7W5VE43-F1
#
_cell.length_a   1.000
_cell.length_b   1.000
_cell.length_c   1.000
_cell.angle_alpha   90.00
_cell.angle_beta   90.00
_cell.angle_gamma   90.00
#
_symmetry.space_group_name_H-M   'P 1'
#
loop_
_entity.id
_entity.type
_entity.pdbx_description
1 polymer ?
#
loop_
_entity_poly.entity_id
_entity_poly.type
_entity_poly.pdbx_seq_one_letter_code
_entity_poly.pdbx_strand_id
1 'polypeptide(L)'
;MSLGHWDAAGGSGWCTATKELPGGLTAAWDFHLDENSYERDGYGTTASICVSGELRFTFEGETVPLAEVAPLILSEALRDADLAVGVASTGLDPHGSGDYWQSYGFGDLTESAQVRRDALARLLPRLAVADRYALEERFLRVRGDLRTYRIHLGSGNILMEPNDAYLCIVPRGTGDQVFLPFEEDGGMLSIIISKAFLLAADTAINDPSITRQIHP
;
A
#
# COMPACT_ATOMS: atom_id res chain seq x y z
N MET A 1 18.83 -5.71 6.79
CA MET A 1 18.24 -5.56 8.14
C MET A 1 17.42 -6.81 8.39
N SER A 2 17.72 -7.60 9.44
CA SER A 2 16.87 -8.74 9.84
C SER A 2 16.23 -8.40 11.17
N LEU A 3 14.91 -8.46 11.24
CA LEU A 3 14.20 -8.45 12.53
C LEU A 3 14.60 -9.75 13.25
N GLY A 4 15.04 -9.64 14.51
CA GLY A 4 15.54 -10.78 15.29
C GLY A 4 14.48 -11.85 15.58
N HIS A 5 14.80 -12.80 16.46
CA HIS A 5 13.86 -13.85 16.87
C HIS A 5 12.87 -13.32 17.92
N TRP A 6 11.61 -13.77 17.84
CA TRP A 6 10.52 -13.44 18.76
C TRP A 6 10.10 -14.74 19.45
N ASP A 7 10.21 -14.84 20.77
CA ASP A 7 9.65 -15.97 21.51
C ASP A 7 9.25 -15.56 22.93
N ALA A 8 8.33 -16.29 23.56
CA ALA A 8 7.87 -16.04 24.93
C ALA A 8 8.72 -16.73 26.02
N ALA A 9 9.69 -17.56 25.63
CA ALA A 9 10.50 -18.38 26.54
C ALA A 9 11.91 -17.79 26.82
N GLY A 10 12.26 -16.67 26.16
CA GLY A 10 13.56 -16.01 26.21
C GLY A 10 13.71 -14.78 25.30
N GLY A 11 12.74 -14.45 24.44
CA GLY A 11 12.69 -13.23 23.62
C GLY A 11 11.73 -12.16 24.18
N SER A 12 11.93 -10.90 23.77
CA SER A 12 10.93 -9.85 23.99
C SER A 12 9.91 -9.87 22.84
N GLY A 13 8.64 -9.56 23.12
CA GLY A 13 7.64 -9.19 22.09
C GLY A 13 7.94 -7.87 21.41
N TRP A 14 9.19 -7.44 21.42
CA TRP A 14 9.74 -6.19 20.94
C TRP A 14 11.06 -6.49 20.24
N CYS A 15 11.32 -5.85 19.11
CA CYS A 15 12.64 -5.85 18.49
C CYS A 15 12.93 -4.47 17.88
N THR A 16 14.21 -4.19 17.67
CA THR A 16 14.64 -2.96 17.00
C THR A 16 15.50 -3.34 15.81
N ALA A 17 15.08 -2.90 14.62
CA ALA A 17 15.87 -3.01 13.41
C ALA A 17 16.85 -1.82 13.36
N THR A 18 18.14 -2.08 13.15
CA THR A 18 19.14 -1.02 13.09
C THR A 18 19.87 -0.98 11.76
N LYS A 19 20.26 0.24 11.35
CA LYS A 19 21.10 0.49 10.17
C LYS A 19 22.11 1.57 10.49
N GLU A 20 23.39 1.25 10.30
CA GLU A 20 24.45 2.26 10.34
C GLU A 20 24.35 3.20 9.13
N LEU A 21 24.54 4.48 9.39
CA LEU A 21 24.45 5.57 8.42
C LEU A 21 25.77 6.38 8.45
N PRO A 22 26.06 7.18 7.41
CA PRO A 22 27.25 8.01 7.37
C PRO A 22 27.36 8.93 8.61
N GLY A 23 28.60 9.20 9.03
CA GLY A 23 28.86 10.09 10.17
C GLY A 23 28.63 9.47 11.55
N GLY A 24 28.57 8.13 11.65
CA GLY A 24 28.38 7.43 12.93
C GLY A 24 26.94 7.44 13.43
N LEU A 25 26.00 7.88 12.60
CA LEU A 25 24.57 7.81 12.91
C LEU A 25 24.06 6.37 12.76
N THR A 26 23.05 6.03 13.56
CA THR A 26 22.30 4.78 13.42
C THR A 26 20.82 5.11 13.31
N ALA A 27 20.15 4.59 12.28
CA ALA A 27 18.69 4.53 12.28
C ALA A 27 18.25 3.29 13.06
N ALA A 28 17.32 3.45 13.98
CA ALA A 28 16.74 2.42 14.82
C ALA A 28 15.22 2.45 14.66
N TRP A 29 14.62 1.34 14.25
CA TRP A 29 13.19 1.23 14.03
C TRP A 29 12.60 0.12 14.87
N ASP A 30 11.70 0.48 15.77
CA ASP A 30 11.09 -0.46 16.70
C ASP A 30 9.93 -1.23 16.07
N PHE A 31 9.75 -2.46 16.51
CA PHE A 31 8.63 -3.32 16.16
C PHE A 31 8.18 -4.08 17.39
N HIS A 32 6.89 -4.38 17.50
CA HIS A 32 6.35 -5.19 18.59
C HIS A 32 5.22 -6.11 18.15
N LEU A 33 4.94 -7.15 18.93
CA LEU A 33 3.76 -7.99 18.76
C LEU A 33 2.57 -7.31 19.43
N ASP A 34 1.40 -7.35 18.77
CA ASP A 34 0.16 -6.87 19.38
C ASP A 34 -0.38 -7.87 20.42
N GLU A 35 -1.35 -7.43 21.22
CA GLU A 35 -1.97 -8.21 22.30
C GLU A 35 -2.63 -9.52 21.82
N ASN A 36 -3.02 -9.58 20.54
CA ASN A 36 -3.72 -10.72 19.95
C ASN A 36 -2.77 -11.67 19.21
N SER A 37 -1.47 -11.34 19.09
CA SER A 37 -0.51 -12.14 18.32
C SER A 37 -0.43 -13.58 18.81
N TYR A 38 -0.45 -13.81 20.13
CA TYR A 38 -0.34 -15.15 20.70
C TYR A 38 -1.54 -16.04 20.38
N GLU A 39 -2.76 -15.51 20.48
CA GLU A 39 -3.98 -16.26 20.16
C GLU A 39 -4.10 -16.54 18.66
N ARG A 40 -3.70 -15.56 17.83
CA ARG A 40 -3.73 -15.64 16.38
C ARG A 40 -2.75 -16.66 15.81
N ASP A 41 -1.51 -16.65 16.29
CA ASP A 41 -0.42 -17.42 15.69
C ASP A 41 -0.18 -18.76 16.41
N GLY A 42 -0.72 -18.89 17.62
CA GLY A 42 -0.47 -20.03 18.50
C GLY A 42 0.87 -19.91 19.23
N TYR A 43 0.89 -20.34 20.48
CA TYR A 43 2.06 -20.24 21.34
C TYR A 43 3.33 -20.87 20.71
N GLY A 44 4.40 -20.06 20.58
CA GLY A 44 5.73 -20.54 20.19
C GLY A 44 5.94 -20.74 18.68
N THR A 45 5.07 -20.18 17.84
CA THR A 45 5.22 -20.20 16.37
C THR A 45 5.80 -18.87 15.85
N THR A 46 6.06 -18.81 14.55
CA THR A 46 6.45 -17.56 13.88
C THR A 46 5.29 -16.58 13.89
N ALA A 47 5.53 -15.36 14.36
CA ALA A 47 4.54 -14.28 14.31
C ALA A 47 4.11 -13.97 12.87
N SER A 48 2.80 -13.89 12.62
CA SER A 48 2.26 -13.57 11.29
C SER A 48 2.23 -12.06 11.03
N ILE A 49 2.07 -11.26 12.09
CA ILE A 49 1.95 -9.80 12.04
C ILE A 49 2.79 -9.19 13.16
N CYS A 50 3.41 -8.04 12.88
CA CYS A 50 4.00 -7.18 13.89
C CYS A 50 3.59 -5.72 13.64
N VAL A 51 3.67 -4.90 14.68
CA VAL A 51 3.34 -3.49 14.67
C VAL A 51 4.65 -2.69 14.59
N SER A 52 4.80 -1.85 13.57
CA SER A 52 5.91 -0.90 13.49
C SER A 52 5.72 0.22 14.50
N GLY A 53 6.77 0.53 15.26
CA GLY A 53 6.86 1.63 16.21
C GLY A 53 7.69 2.79 15.67
N GLU A 54 8.38 3.48 16.58
CA GLU A 54 9.14 4.68 16.27
C GLU A 54 10.39 4.39 15.43
N LEU A 55 10.64 5.23 14.43
CA LEU A 55 11.92 5.34 13.73
C LEU A 55 12.71 6.49 14.34
N ARG A 56 13.88 6.19 14.90
CA ARG A 56 14.75 7.12 15.63
C ARG A 56 16.14 7.13 15.03
N PHE A 57 16.83 8.26 15.14
CA PHE A 57 18.23 8.38 14.77
C PHE A 57 19.05 8.54 16.04
N THR A 58 20.17 7.82 16.14
CA THR A 58 21.06 7.90 17.29
C THR A 58 22.50 8.15 16.87
N PHE A 59 23.25 8.84 17.73
CA PHE A 59 24.69 9.04 17.62
C PHE A 59 25.32 8.71 18.98
N GLU A 60 26.28 7.80 19.02
CA GLU A 60 26.91 7.31 20.27
C GLU A 60 25.90 6.83 21.33
N GLY A 61 24.74 6.34 20.90
CA GLY A 61 23.67 5.84 21.77
C GLY A 61 22.63 6.89 22.19
N GLU A 62 22.86 8.16 21.88
CA GLU A 62 21.93 9.26 22.20
C GLU A 62 21.02 9.58 21.02
N THR A 63 19.74 9.89 21.28
CA THR A 63 18.78 10.23 20.22
C THR A 63 19.06 11.61 19.64
N VAL A 64 19.12 11.70 18.31
CA VAL A 64 19.37 12.93 17.56
C VAL A 64 18.04 13.50 17.06
N PRO A 65 17.75 14.81 17.26
CA PRO A 65 16.58 15.45 16.68
C PRO A 65 16.57 15.35 15.15
N LEU A 66 15.40 15.09 14.55
CA LEU A 66 15.28 14.97 13.09
C LEU A 66 15.78 16.20 12.32
N ALA A 67 15.64 17.39 12.91
CA ALA A 67 16.11 18.65 12.32
C ALA A 67 17.66 18.75 12.22
N GLU A 68 18.38 17.91 12.97
CA GLU A 68 19.84 17.85 12.97
C GLU A 68 20.38 16.73 12.08
N VAL A 69 19.53 15.81 11.61
CA VAL A 69 19.90 14.77 10.66
C VAL A 69 20.05 15.39 9.28
N ALA A 70 21.19 15.15 8.61
CA ALA A 70 21.44 15.67 7.27
C ALA A 70 20.30 15.24 6.30
N PRO A 71 19.73 16.17 5.50
CA PRO A 71 18.54 15.88 4.69
C PRO A 71 18.66 14.67 3.76
N LEU A 72 19.85 14.46 3.19
CA LEU A 72 20.11 13.30 2.32
C LEU A 72 20.04 11.99 3.11
N ILE A 73 20.69 11.93 4.27
CA ILE A 73 20.68 10.75 5.16
C ILE A 73 19.26 10.47 5.65
N LEU A 74 18.54 11.52 6.06
CA LEU A 74 17.14 11.41 6.48
C LEU A 74 16.27 10.84 5.35
N SER A 75 16.43 11.36 4.13
CA SER A 75 15.65 10.92 2.97
C SER A 75 15.94 9.47 2.59
N GLU A 76 17.20 9.02 2.68
CA GLU A 76 17.57 7.63 2.41
C GLU A 76 16.97 6.67 3.46
N ALA A 77 17.04 7.02 4.75
CA ALA A 77 16.45 6.21 5.81
C ALA A 77 14.92 6.14 5.72
N LEU A 78 14.26 7.26 5.40
CA LEU A 78 12.81 7.29 5.18
C LEU A 78 12.40 6.54 3.90
N ARG A 79 13.22 6.57 2.84
CA ARG A 79 12.99 5.74 1.64
C ARG A 79 13.03 4.26 1.98
N ASP A 80 13.98 3.82 2.81
CA ASP A 80 14.05 2.42 3.22
C ASP A 80 12.84 2.01 4.09
N ALA A 81 12.41 2.89 5.00
CA ALA A 81 11.21 2.66 5.80
C ALA A 81 9.95 2.60 4.92
N ASP A 82 9.81 3.52 3.96
CA ASP A 82 8.72 3.53 2.98
C ASP A 82 8.69 2.24 2.15
N LEU A 83 9.85 1.78 1.66
CA LEU A 83 9.95 0.51 0.94
C LEU A 83 9.54 -0.69 1.81
N ALA A 84 9.93 -0.71 3.08
CA ALA A 84 9.57 -1.79 3.99
C ALA A 84 8.05 -1.81 4.25
N VAL A 85 7.43 -0.67 4.57
CA VAL A 85 5.97 -0.57 4.77
C VAL A 85 5.24 -0.86 3.46
N GLY A 86 5.72 -0.34 2.34
CA GLY A 86 5.12 -0.49 1.02
C GLY A 86 5.11 -1.93 0.48
N VAL A 87 5.90 -2.83 1.06
CA VAL A 87 5.90 -4.27 0.71
C VAL A 87 5.25 -5.12 1.79
N ALA A 88 5.44 -4.80 3.07
CA ALA A 88 5.06 -5.66 4.18
C ALA A 88 3.77 -5.23 4.92
N SER A 89 3.18 -4.08 4.57
CA SER A 89 1.98 -3.59 5.27
C SER A 89 0.79 -4.55 5.12
N THR A 90 0.11 -4.81 6.24
CA THR A 90 -1.18 -5.53 6.25
C THR A 90 -2.29 -4.78 5.52
N GLY A 91 -2.11 -3.48 5.25
CA GLY A 91 -3.01 -2.70 4.40
C GLY A 91 -3.02 -3.14 2.95
N LEU A 92 -2.02 -3.90 2.51
CA LEU A 92 -1.93 -4.49 1.17
C LEU A 92 -2.62 -5.85 1.07
N ASP A 93 -3.06 -6.44 2.18
CA ASP A 93 -3.72 -7.75 2.19
C ASP A 93 -5.03 -7.70 1.39
N PRO A 94 -5.17 -8.48 0.29
CA PRO A 94 -6.40 -8.55 -0.50
C PRO A 94 -7.62 -9.02 0.30
N HIS A 95 -7.39 -9.71 1.41
CA HIS A 95 -8.41 -10.23 2.34
C HIS A 95 -8.39 -9.50 3.69
N GLY A 96 -7.69 -8.37 3.78
CA GLY A 96 -7.58 -7.58 4.98
C GLY A 96 -8.93 -7.00 5.43
N SER A 97 -8.99 -6.64 6.71
CA SER A 97 -10.17 -6.05 7.35
C SER A 97 -9.78 -5.16 8.52
N GLY A 98 -10.73 -4.41 9.06
CA GLY A 98 -10.53 -3.50 10.19
C GLY A 98 -10.07 -2.10 9.79
N ASP A 99 -9.95 -1.23 10.79
CA ASP A 99 -9.78 0.22 10.61
C ASP A 99 -8.47 0.59 9.90
N TYR A 100 -7.38 -0.12 10.19
CA TYR A 100 -6.10 0.13 9.51
C TYR A 100 -6.18 -0.21 8.02
N TRP A 101 -6.72 -1.38 7.67
CA TRP A 101 -6.88 -1.77 6.26
C TRP A 101 -7.82 -0.81 5.52
N GLN A 102 -8.92 -0.40 6.16
CA GLN A 102 -9.87 0.53 5.56
C GLN A 102 -9.27 1.93 5.36
N SER A 103 -8.54 2.45 6.35
CA SER A 103 -7.87 3.75 6.24
C SER A 103 -6.70 3.72 5.25
N TYR A 104 -5.91 2.66 5.22
CA TYR A 104 -4.86 2.46 4.21
C TYR A 104 -5.47 2.35 2.79
N GLY A 105 -6.54 1.57 2.66
CA GLY A 105 -7.18 1.24 1.40
C GLY A 105 -8.00 2.37 0.80
N PHE A 106 -8.60 3.26 1.60
CA PHE A 106 -9.58 4.25 1.14
C PHE A 106 -9.46 5.63 1.81
N GLY A 107 -8.38 5.87 2.55
CA GLY A 107 -8.11 7.12 3.26
C GLY A 107 -7.67 8.26 2.34
N ASP A 108 -6.97 9.23 2.91
CA ASP A 108 -6.51 10.40 2.16
C ASP A 108 -5.34 10.06 1.24
N LEU A 109 -5.19 10.84 0.18
CA LEU A 109 -4.12 10.63 -0.80
C LEU A 109 -2.78 11.06 -0.23
N THR A 110 -1.81 10.15 -0.28
CA THR A 110 -0.39 10.48 -0.15
C THR A 110 0.04 11.43 -1.28
N GLU A 111 1.17 12.13 -1.09
CA GLU A 111 1.77 12.99 -2.11
C GLU A 111 1.96 12.25 -3.45
N SER A 112 2.45 11.00 -3.40
CA SER A 112 2.61 10.17 -4.59
C SER A 112 1.28 9.90 -5.30
N ALA A 113 0.21 9.67 -4.55
CA ALA A 113 -1.14 9.46 -5.10
C ALA A 113 -1.75 10.76 -5.67
N GLN A 114 -1.42 11.93 -5.12
CA GLN A 114 -1.83 13.22 -5.68
C GLN A 114 -1.16 13.49 -7.04
N VAL A 115 0.15 13.23 -7.16
CA VAL A 115 0.87 13.30 -8.45
C VAL A 115 0.23 12.35 -9.48
N ARG A 116 -0.15 11.15 -9.04
CA ARG A 116 -0.87 10.15 -9.85
C ARG A 116 -2.21 10.65 -10.36
N ARG A 117 -2.99 11.31 -9.49
CA ARG A 117 -4.27 11.94 -9.83
C ARG A 117 -4.07 13.01 -10.92
N ASP A 118 -3.06 13.84 -10.80
CA ASP A 118 -2.76 14.88 -11.79
C ASP A 118 -2.35 14.31 -13.15
N ALA A 119 -1.61 13.20 -13.15
CA ALA A 119 -1.30 12.46 -14.37
C ALA A 119 -2.59 11.91 -15.03
N LEU A 120 -3.48 11.27 -14.24
CA LEU A 120 -4.76 10.76 -14.72
C LEU A 120 -5.65 11.87 -15.31
N ALA A 121 -5.70 13.04 -14.68
CA ALA A 121 -6.47 14.18 -15.17
C ALA A 121 -6.06 14.59 -16.60
N ARG A 122 -4.79 14.40 -16.97
CA ARG A 122 -4.25 14.70 -18.31
C ARG A 122 -4.44 13.54 -19.29
N LEU A 123 -4.41 12.30 -18.80
CA LEU A 123 -4.47 11.08 -19.62
C LEU A 123 -5.90 10.68 -19.97
N LEU A 124 -6.81 10.64 -18.98
CA LEU A 124 -8.16 10.11 -19.12
C LEU A 124 -8.96 10.74 -20.29
N PRO A 125 -8.92 12.07 -20.52
CA PRO A 125 -9.67 12.68 -21.62
C PRO A 125 -9.23 12.24 -23.03
N ARG A 126 -8.04 11.62 -23.15
CA ARG A 126 -7.47 11.17 -24.42
C ARG A 126 -7.74 9.69 -24.71
N LEU A 127 -8.38 8.97 -23.78
CA LEU A 127 -8.69 7.56 -23.92
C LEU A 127 -10.01 7.35 -24.66
N ALA A 128 -10.13 6.24 -25.40
CA ALA A 128 -11.30 5.95 -26.23
C ALA A 128 -12.65 5.86 -25.47
N VAL A 129 -12.60 5.63 -24.16
CA VAL A 129 -13.77 5.48 -23.28
C VAL A 129 -13.81 6.55 -22.18
N ALA A 130 -13.30 7.76 -22.48
CA ALA A 130 -13.20 8.87 -21.54
C ALA A 130 -14.54 9.24 -20.86
N ASP A 131 -15.68 9.08 -21.55
CA ASP A 131 -17.02 9.40 -21.04
C ASP A 131 -17.51 8.44 -19.94
N ARG A 132 -16.83 7.29 -19.77
CA ARG A 132 -17.06 6.34 -18.67
C ARG A 132 -16.27 6.70 -17.41
N TYR A 133 -15.38 7.69 -17.48
CA TYR A 133 -14.49 8.03 -16.37
C TYR A 133 -14.83 9.39 -15.76
N ALA A 134 -14.85 9.46 -14.44
CA ALA A 134 -14.93 10.70 -13.69
C ALA A 134 -13.87 10.69 -12.58
N LEU A 135 -13.02 11.71 -12.57
CA LEU A 135 -12.00 11.86 -11.53
C LEU A 135 -12.60 12.63 -10.35
N GLU A 136 -12.65 11.99 -9.20
CA GLU A 136 -13.08 12.57 -7.93
C GLU A 136 -11.87 13.05 -7.12
N GLU A 137 -12.08 13.41 -5.85
CA GLU A 137 -11.02 13.84 -4.96
C GLU A 137 -9.96 12.74 -4.77
N ARG A 138 -10.38 11.55 -4.34
CA ARG A 138 -9.49 10.40 -4.06
C ARG A 138 -9.80 9.13 -4.84
N PHE A 139 -10.79 9.18 -5.73
CA PHE A 139 -11.23 8.05 -6.53
C PHE A 139 -11.23 8.37 -8.02
N LEU A 140 -10.97 7.35 -8.82
CA LEU A 140 -11.40 7.29 -10.22
C LEU A 140 -12.73 6.51 -10.27
N ARG A 141 -13.82 7.22 -10.60
CA ARG A 141 -15.13 6.61 -10.82
C ARG A 141 -15.22 6.10 -12.27
N VAL A 142 -15.60 4.84 -12.44
CA VAL A 142 -15.64 4.11 -13.71
C VAL A 142 -17.04 3.54 -13.91
N ARG A 143 -17.73 3.97 -14.97
CA ARG A 143 -19.05 3.46 -15.36
C ARG A 143 -18.90 2.24 -16.27
N GLY A 144 -19.11 1.05 -15.72
CA GLY A 144 -19.33 -0.18 -16.48
C GLY A 144 -20.77 -0.28 -17.01
N ASP A 145 -21.09 -1.41 -17.63
CA ASP A 145 -22.45 -1.72 -18.11
C ASP A 145 -23.27 -2.48 -17.04
N LEU A 146 -22.61 -3.16 -16.10
CA LEU A 146 -23.22 -3.89 -14.99
C LEU A 146 -23.26 -3.05 -13.71
N ARG A 147 -22.16 -2.37 -13.39
CA ARG A 147 -22.03 -1.55 -12.18
C ARG A 147 -21.20 -0.28 -12.41
N THR A 148 -21.24 0.62 -11.43
CA THR A 148 -20.26 1.70 -11.31
C THR A 148 -19.24 1.36 -10.24
N TYR A 149 -17.98 1.64 -10.53
CA TYR A 149 -16.83 1.28 -9.72
C TYR A 149 -16.09 2.54 -9.29
N ARG A 150 -15.52 2.53 -8.09
CA ARG A 150 -14.69 3.61 -7.56
C ARG A 150 -13.32 3.03 -7.19
N ILE A 151 -12.30 3.39 -7.97
CA ILE A 151 -10.93 2.92 -7.77
C ILE A 151 -10.18 3.96 -6.93
N HIS A 152 -9.72 3.59 -5.74
CA HIS A 152 -8.95 4.50 -4.89
C HIS A 152 -7.60 4.81 -5.54
N LEU A 153 -7.26 6.10 -5.63
CA LEU A 153 -6.08 6.54 -6.37
C LEU A 153 -4.76 6.22 -5.66
N GLY A 154 -4.79 6.00 -4.33
CA GLY A 154 -3.62 5.63 -3.54
C GLY A 154 -3.29 4.15 -3.57
N SER A 155 -4.29 3.30 -3.31
CA SER A 155 -4.16 1.85 -3.09
C SER A 155 -4.58 1.01 -4.30
N GLY A 156 -5.35 1.57 -5.23
CA GLY A 156 -5.97 0.83 -6.32
C GLY A 156 -7.14 -0.08 -5.91
N ASN A 157 -7.59 -0.02 -4.64
CA ASN A 157 -8.74 -0.78 -4.16
C ASN A 157 -10.04 -0.29 -4.80
N ILE A 158 -10.99 -1.20 -5.01
CA ILE A 158 -12.21 -0.93 -5.78
C ILE A 158 -13.44 -1.09 -4.91
N LEU A 159 -14.31 -0.07 -4.91
CA LEU A 159 -15.66 -0.14 -4.34
C LEU A 159 -16.69 -0.18 -5.46
N MET A 160 -17.79 -0.90 -5.26
CA MET A 160 -18.91 -1.00 -6.19
C MET A 160 -20.12 -0.23 -5.67
N GLU A 161 -20.63 0.69 -6.48
CA GLU A 161 -21.89 1.38 -6.19
C GLU A 161 -23.10 0.43 -6.34
N PRO A 162 -24.20 0.67 -5.59
CA PRO A 162 -24.41 1.78 -4.64
C PRO A 162 -24.04 1.44 -3.18
N ASN A 163 -23.65 0.21 -2.88
CA ASN A 163 -23.47 -0.27 -1.50
C ASN A 163 -22.01 -0.25 -1.02
N ASP A 164 -21.10 0.34 -1.80
CA ASP A 164 -19.66 0.35 -1.57
C ASP A 164 -19.10 -1.06 -1.27
N ALA A 165 -19.64 -2.08 -1.95
CA ALA A 165 -19.13 -3.44 -1.81
C ALA A 165 -17.71 -3.52 -2.41
N TYR A 166 -16.78 -4.08 -1.65
CA TYR A 166 -15.39 -4.23 -2.10
C TYR A 166 -15.28 -5.24 -3.26
N LEU A 167 -14.51 -4.89 -4.28
CA LEU A 167 -14.17 -5.76 -5.41
C LEU A 167 -12.65 -5.98 -5.44
N CYS A 168 -12.24 -7.21 -5.14
CA CYS A 168 -10.84 -7.60 -5.15
C CYS A 168 -10.42 -8.06 -6.55
N ILE A 169 -9.51 -7.32 -7.17
CA ILE A 169 -8.85 -7.70 -8.43
C ILE A 169 -7.34 -7.67 -8.21
N VAL A 170 -6.76 -8.86 -8.18
CA VAL A 170 -5.31 -9.06 -8.05
C VAL A 170 -4.68 -8.96 -9.43
N PRO A 171 -3.73 -8.02 -9.66
CA PRO A 171 -2.99 -7.95 -10.92
C PRO A 171 -2.25 -9.27 -11.16
N ARG A 172 -2.45 -9.89 -12.33
CA ARG A 172 -1.59 -10.99 -12.77
C ARG A 172 -0.42 -10.40 -13.54
N GLY A 173 0.80 -10.53 -13.00
CA GLY A 173 2.01 -10.01 -13.66
C GLY A 173 2.31 -10.73 -14.97
N THR A 174 2.57 -9.95 -16.03
CA THR A 174 3.39 -10.22 -17.26
C THR A 174 2.98 -9.33 -18.46
N GLY A 175 2.30 -8.20 -18.24
CA GLY A 175 2.06 -7.20 -19.30
C GLY A 175 3.27 -6.29 -19.52
N ASP A 176 3.35 -5.66 -20.70
CA ASP A 176 4.36 -4.64 -21.01
C ASP A 176 4.37 -3.56 -19.91
N GLN A 177 5.53 -3.36 -19.30
CA GLN A 177 5.72 -2.36 -18.27
C GLN A 177 5.72 -0.97 -18.91
N VAL A 178 4.78 -0.11 -18.50
CA VAL A 178 4.80 1.30 -18.87
C VAL A 178 5.82 1.99 -17.97
N PHE A 179 6.93 2.46 -18.52
CA PHE A 179 7.89 3.24 -17.73
C PHE A 179 7.30 4.61 -17.40
N LEU A 180 6.98 4.84 -16.13
CA LEU A 180 6.46 6.12 -15.65
C LEU A 180 7.58 6.84 -14.89
N PRO A 181 7.75 8.17 -15.09
CA PRO A 181 8.84 8.92 -14.47
C PRO A 181 8.79 9.00 -12.93
N PHE A 182 7.74 8.47 -12.30
CA PHE A 182 7.50 8.56 -10.85
C PHE A 182 7.25 7.21 -10.17
N GLU A 183 7.20 6.09 -10.92
CA GLU A 183 6.94 4.77 -10.35
C GLU A 183 7.74 3.70 -11.11
N GLU A 184 8.52 2.89 -10.38
CA GLU A 184 9.23 1.74 -10.94
C GLU A 184 8.23 0.65 -11.42
N ASP A 185 8.57 -0.07 -12.48
CA ASP A 185 7.76 -1.18 -13.05
C ASP A 185 6.30 -0.82 -13.44
N GLY A 186 6.05 0.46 -13.75
CA GLY A 186 4.72 0.97 -14.12
C GLY A 186 3.76 1.23 -12.97
N GLY A 187 4.13 0.81 -11.76
CA GLY A 187 3.54 1.28 -10.51
C GLY A 187 2.02 1.15 -10.36
N MET A 188 1.50 1.91 -9.39
CA MET A 188 0.09 1.94 -9.07
C MET A 188 -0.74 2.61 -10.16
N LEU A 189 -0.17 3.56 -10.93
CA LEU A 189 -0.89 4.19 -12.02
C LEU A 189 -1.26 3.18 -13.12
N SER A 190 -0.34 2.30 -13.51
CA SER A 190 -0.63 1.24 -14.48
C SER A 190 -1.71 0.27 -13.97
N ILE A 191 -1.66 -0.08 -12.68
CA ILE A 191 -2.68 -0.91 -12.03
C ILE A 191 -4.06 -0.24 -12.10
N ILE A 192 -4.15 1.05 -11.75
CA ILE A 192 -5.41 1.82 -11.80
C ILE A 192 -5.95 1.89 -13.22
N ILE A 193 -5.10 2.19 -14.21
CA ILE A 193 -5.51 2.28 -15.62
C ILE A 193 -6.00 0.91 -16.11
N SER A 194 -5.27 -0.16 -15.81
CA SER A 194 -5.63 -1.52 -16.21
C SER A 194 -6.99 -1.94 -15.64
N LYS A 195 -7.21 -1.67 -14.34
CA LYS A 195 -8.51 -1.87 -13.68
C LYS A 195 -9.60 -1.03 -14.33
N ALA A 196 -9.33 0.24 -14.64
CA ALA A 196 -10.31 1.14 -15.25
C ALA A 196 -10.73 0.67 -16.66
N PHE A 197 -9.80 0.15 -17.47
CA PHE A 197 -10.14 -0.44 -18.77
C PHE A 197 -10.94 -1.73 -18.63
N LEU A 198 -10.52 -2.63 -17.74
CA LEU A 198 -11.22 -3.88 -17.47
C LEU A 198 -12.68 -3.63 -17.02
N LEU A 199 -12.86 -2.71 -16.08
CA LEU A 199 -14.17 -2.40 -15.48
C LEU A 199 -15.07 -1.56 -16.37
N ALA A 200 -14.51 -0.76 -17.29
CA ALA A 200 -15.29 -0.06 -18.30
C ALA A 200 -15.97 -1.02 -19.30
N ALA A 201 -15.45 -2.25 -19.43
CA ALA A 201 -15.99 -3.33 -20.24
C ALA A 201 -16.39 -4.55 -19.38
N ASP A 202 -17.03 -4.31 -18.23
CA ASP A 202 -17.36 -5.32 -17.23
C ASP A 202 -18.17 -6.52 -17.75
N THR A 203 -18.99 -6.35 -18.79
CA THR A 203 -19.72 -7.42 -19.48
C THR A 203 -18.82 -8.40 -20.25
N ALA A 204 -17.61 -7.98 -20.62
CA ALA A 204 -16.63 -8.81 -21.32
C ALA A 204 -15.70 -9.58 -20.37
N ILE A 205 -15.83 -9.38 -19.05
CA ILE A 205 -15.00 -10.07 -18.05
C ILE A 205 -15.45 -11.53 -17.95
N ASN A 206 -14.53 -12.45 -18.25
CA ASN A 206 -14.79 -13.89 -18.18
C ASN A 206 -14.15 -14.56 -16.94
N ASP A 207 -13.32 -13.84 -16.18
CA ASP A 207 -12.64 -14.41 -15.01
C ASP A 207 -13.66 -14.69 -13.87
N PRO A 208 -13.88 -15.96 -13.48
CA PRO A 208 -14.83 -16.31 -12.44
C PRO A 208 -14.51 -15.72 -11.07
N SER A 209 -13.23 -15.40 -10.81
CA SER A 209 -12.84 -14.74 -9.55
C SER A 209 -13.37 -13.30 -9.48
N ILE A 210 -13.62 -12.65 -10.61
CA ILE A 210 -14.15 -11.28 -10.69
C ILE A 210 -15.66 -11.29 -10.87
N THR A 211 -16.19 -12.09 -11.81
CA THR A 211 -17.62 -12.07 -12.14
C THR A 211 -18.52 -12.48 -10.97
N ARG A 212 -18.09 -13.43 -10.14
CA ARG A 212 -18.80 -13.82 -8.91
C ARG A 212 -18.90 -12.70 -7.88
N GLN A 213 -17.95 -11.75 -7.87
CA GLN A 213 -17.99 -10.61 -6.96
C GLN A 213 -18.93 -9.51 -7.49
N ILE A 214 -19.02 -9.33 -8.81
CA ILE A 214 -19.88 -8.33 -9.45
C ILE A 214 -21.37 -8.75 -9.39
N HIS A 215 -21.63 -10.05 -9.49
CA HIS A 215 -22.96 -10.66 -9.42
C HIS A 215 -23.12 -11.51 -8.16
N PRO A 216 -23.19 -10.89 -6.96
CA PRO A 216 -23.49 -11.63 -5.74
C PRO A 216 -24.91 -12.21 -5.75
#